data_AF-A0A520DLN4-F1
#
_entry.id   AF-A0A520DLN4-F1
#
_cell.length_a   1.000
_cell.length_b   1.000
_cell.length_c   1.000
_cell.angle_alpha   90.00
_cell.angle_beta   90.00
_cell.angle_gamma   90.00
#
_symmetry.space_group_name_H-M   'P 1'
#
loop_
_entity.id
_entity.type
_entity.pdbx_description
1 polymer ?
#
loop_
_entity_poly.entity_id
_entity_poly.type
_entity_poly.pdbx_seq_one_letter_code
_entity_poly.pdbx_strand_id
1 'polypeptide(L)'
;VHKRISNYDCIQATASFRGRNYIAWFAESIPIALGPWKFGNLPGLIIKVSDSQEKFVYELTAIDLKAKFNSDLLTIPMEYKDEKLLTHHEFFYIYNKKIADYEKMSKVVNTYANGATGTVTIILSEAQEKF
;
A
#
# COMPACT_ATOMS: atom_id res chain seq x y z
N VAL A 1 15.81 8.82 -24.48
CA VAL A 1 14.83 9.74 -25.10
C VAL A 1 14.68 10.93 -24.17
N HIS A 2 15.09 12.11 -24.60
CA HIS A 2 14.94 13.35 -23.83
C HIS A 2 13.66 14.05 -24.27
N LYS A 3 12.82 14.44 -23.32
CA LYS A 3 11.57 15.17 -23.58
C LYS A 3 11.45 16.30 -22.58
N ARG A 4 11.13 17.50 -23.05
CA ARG A 4 10.80 18.61 -22.16
C ARG A 4 9.34 18.47 -21.73
N ILE A 5 9.10 18.34 -20.44
CA ILE A 5 7.75 18.27 -19.85
C ILE A 5 7.62 19.44 -18.89
N SER A 6 6.59 20.27 -19.12
CA SER A 6 6.44 21.58 -18.48
C SER A 6 7.69 22.43 -18.74
N ASN A 7 8.54 22.65 -17.72
CA ASN A 7 9.77 23.44 -17.82
C ASN A 7 11.05 22.64 -17.58
N TYR A 8 10.97 21.32 -17.46
CA TYR A 8 12.10 20.46 -17.12
C TYR A 8 12.49 19.54 -18.26
N ASP A 9 13.80 19.39 -18.47
CA ASP A 9 14.34 18.38 -19.36
C ASP A 9 14.26 17.03 -18.65
N CYS A 10 13.44 16.13 -19.20
CA CYS A 10 13.11 14.85 -18.58
C CYS A 10 13.69 13.69 -19.37
N ILE A 11 14.05 12.64 -18.64
CA ILE A 11 14.51 11.36 -19.16
C ILE A 11 13.42 10.32 -18.95
N GLN A 12 13.22 9.49 -19.96
CA GLN A 12 12.28 8.38 -19.89
C GLN A 12 12.88 7.19 -19.13
N ALA A 13 12.11 6.65 -18.20
CA ALA A 13 12.33 5.35 -17.57
C ALA A 13 11.09 4.47 -17.82
N THR A 14 11.30 3.17 -17.99
CA THR A 14 10.23 2.19 -18.11
C THR A 14 10.37 1.14 -17.02
N ALA A 15 9.24 0.68 -16.49
CA ALA A 15 9.21 -0.35 -15.46
C ALA A 15 8.00 -1.26 -15.65
N SER A 16 8.17 -2.55 -15.37
CA SER A 16 7.06 -3.49 -15.31
C SER A 16 6.78 -3.83 -13.85
N PHE A 17 5.54 -3.62 -13.40
CA PHE A 17 5.14 -3.88 -12.02
C PHE A 17 3.72 -4.44 -11.96
N ARG A 18 3.55 -5.61 -11.33
CA ARG A 18 2.26 -6.31 -11.15
C ARG A 18 1.47 -6.46 -12.45
N GLY A 19 2.15 -6.86 -13.53
CA GLY A 19 1.53 -7.11 -14.83
C GLY A 19 1.14 -5.85 -15.61
N ARG A 20 1.58 -4.65 -15.18
CA ARG A 20 1.44 -3.40 -15.93
C ARG A 20 2.81 -2.84 -16.27
N ASN A 21 2.89 -2.26 -17.47
CA ASN A 21 4.07 -1.52 -17.91
C ASN A 21 3.81 -0.03 -17.68
N TYR A 22 4.76 0.61 -17.03
CA TYR A 22 4.74 2.02 -16.69
C TYR A 22 5.85 2.75 -17.41
N ILE A 23 5.54 3.98 -17.82
CA ILE A 23 6.45 4.92 -18.44
C ILE A 23 6.53 6.12 -17.51
N ALA A 24 7.68 6.32 -16.89
CA ALA A 24 7.98 7.45 -16.03
C ALA A 24 8.92 8.43 -16.74
N TRP A 25 8.74 9.71 -16.48
CA TRP A 25 9.59 10.80 -16.93
C TRP A 25 10.09 11.53 -15.70
N PHE A 26 11.41 11.58 -15.53
CA PHE A 26 12.05 12.19 -14.37
C PHE A 26 13.02 13.30 -14.79
N ALA A 27 13.17 14.31 -13.94
CA ALA A 27 14.05 15.45 -14.17
C ALA A 27 15.29 15.36 -13.27
N GLU A 28 16.47 15.15 -13.87
CA GLU A 28 17.76 15.11 -13.15
C GLU A 28 18.17 16.47 -12.57
N SER A 29 17.61 17.57 -13.09
CA SER A 29 17.83 18.92 -12.55
C SER A 29 17.29 19.09 -11.13
N ILE A 30 16.39 18.22 -10.69
CA ILE A 30 15.87 18.16 -9.32
C ILE A 30 16.31 16.80 -8.74
N PRO A 31 17.44 16.72 -8.01
CA PRO A 31 18.03 15.46 -7.52
C PRO A 31 17.30 14.93 -6.29
N ILE A 32 15.97 14.80 -6.38
CA ILE A 32 15.10 14.26 -5.35
C ILE A 32 14.49 12.98 -5.91
N ALA A 33 14.88 11.83 -5.35
CA ALA A 33 14.48 10.50 -5.82
C ALA A 33 13.06 10.11 -5.40
N LEU A 34 12.09 11.01 -5.58
CA LEU A 34 10.70 10.84 -5.20
C LEU A 34 9.77 10.86 -6.42
N GLY A 35 8.59 10.30 -6.23
CA GLY A 35 7.53 10.30 -7.22
C GLY A 35 6.18 10.01 -6.60
N PRO A 36 5.11 10.04 -7.41
CA PRO A 36 3.77 9.79 -6.94
C PRO A 36 3.59 8.32 -6.53
N TRP A 37 2.70 8.09 -5.55
CA TRP A 37 2.30 6.76 -5.09
C TRP A 37 3.49 5.90 -4.61
N LYS A 38 3.85 4.86 -5.37
CA LYS A 38 4.94 3.92 -5.07
C LYS A 38 6.15 4.09 -5.98
N PHE A 39 6.11 5.07 -6.88
CA PHE A 39 7.21 5.33 -7.81
C PHE A 39 8.25 6.22 -7.13
N GLY A 40 9.52 5.90 -7.30
CA GLY A 40 10.66 6.62 -6.70
C GLY A 40 11.98 5.96 -7.07
N ASN A 41 13.06 6.34 -6.39
CA ASN A 41 14.41 5.80 -6.60
C ASN A 41 15.02 6.03 -8.00
N LEU A 42 14.50 6.99 -8.76
CA LEU A 42 15.17 7.51 -9.94
C LEU A 42 16.12 8.65 -9.52
N PRO A 43 17.21 8.92 -10.26
CA PRO A 43 18.20 9.94 -9.90
C PRO A 43 17.66 11.39 -9.98
N GLY A 44 16.36 11.57 -10.18
CA GLY A 44 15.68 12.85 -10.13
C GLY A 44 14.18 12.71 -9.87
N LEU A 45 13.51 13.85 -9.73
CA LEU A 45 12.09 13.90 -9.40
C LEU A 45 11.23 13.41 -10.57
N ILE A 46 10.29 12.51 -10.29
CA ILE A 46 9.33 12.04 -11.30
C ILE A 46 8.32 13.16 -11.59
N ILE A 47 8.36 13.68 -12.82
CA ILE A 47 7.48 14.74 -13.30
C ILE A 47 6.19 14.16 -13.86
N LYS A 48 6.27 13.01 -14.53
CA LYS A 48 5.10 12.35 -15.11
C LYS A 48 5.26 10.84 -15.08
N VAL A 49 4.20 10.11 -14.74
CA VAL A 49 4.16 8.66 -14.91
C VAL A 49 2.80 8.25 -15.44
N SER A 50 2.82 7.38 -16.45
CA SER A 50 1.62 6.76 -17.00
C SER A 50 1.80 5.26 -17.15
N ASP A 51 0.72 4.50 -17.11
CA ASP A 51 0.74 3.13 -17.64
C ASP A 51 0.71 3.16 -19.19
N SER A 52 1.06 2.04 -19.82
CA SER A 52 1.05 1.93 -21.29
C SER A 52 -0.33 2.10 -21.93
N GLN A 53 -1.41 1.98 -21.15
CA GLN A 53 -2.78 2.22 -21.61
C GLN A 53 -3.31 3.61 -21.24
N GLU A 54 -2.48 4.46 -20.62
CA GLU A 54 -2.84 5.80 -20.14
C GLU A 54 -4.10 5.86 -19.26
N LYS A 55 -4.44 4.76 -18.58
CA LYS A 55 -5.55 4.68 -17.61
C LYS A 55 -5.20 5.36 -16.29
N PHE A 56 -3.93 5.32 -15.91
CA PHE A 56 -3.42 5.97 -14.71
C PHE A 56 -2.33 6.93 -15.11
N VAL A 57 -2.64 8.22 -15.08
CA VAL A 57 -1.69 9.29 -15.40
C VAL A 57 -1.52 10.17 -14.18
N TYR A 58 -0.27 10.29 -13.76
CA TYR A 58 0.15 11.22 -12.72
C TYR A 58 1.08 12.23 -13.37
N GLU A 59 0.77 13.51 -13.20
CA GLU A 59 1.57 14.61 -13.73
C GLU A 59 1.78 15.66 -12.65
N LEU A 60 3.02 16.11 -12.52
CA LEU A 60 3.43 17.12 -11.57
C LEU A 60 2.87 18.48 -12.01
N THR A 61 2.00 19.04 -11.18
CA THR A 61 1.38 20.35 -11.43
C THR A 61 2.18 21.50 -10.84
N ALA A 62 2.67 21.36 -9.60
CA ALA A 62 3.42 22.38 -8.89
C ALA A 62 4.37 21.77 -7.87
N ILE A 63 5.43 22.52 -7.53
CA ILE A 63 6.34 22.22 -6.42
C ILE A 63 6.28 23.40 -5.45
N ASP A 64 5.87 23.15 -4.22
CA ASP A 64 5.93 24.14 -3.13
C ASP A 64 6.93 23.68 -2.07
N LEU A 65 8.10 24.31 -2.04
CA LEU A 65 9.16 24.04 -1.07
C LEU A 65 8.92 24.72 0.29
N LYS A 66 7.94 25.61 0.38
CA LYS A 66 7.60 26.35 1.62
C LYS A 66 6.39 25.76 2.33
N ALA A 67 5.83 24.66 1.80
CA ALA A 67 4.71 23.98 2.40
C ALA A 67 5.02 23.63 3.86
N LYS A 68 4.21 24.18 4.78
CA LYS A 68 4.27 23.78 6.19
C LYS A 68 3.48 22.50 6.34
N PHE A 69 4.10 21.52 6.98
CA PHE A 69 3.43 20.27 7.29
C PHE A 69 2.26 20.55 8.25
N ASN A 70 1.06 20.16 7.87
CA ASN A 70 -0.11 20.30 8.74
C ASN A 70 -0.11 19.16 9.76
N SER A 71 0.16 19.48 11.03
CA SER A 71 0.15 18.52 12.15
C SER A 71 -1.19 17.82 12.32
N ASP A 72 -2.29 18.46 11.91
CA ASP A 72 -3.64 17.91 12.09
C ASP A 72 -3.86 16.68 11.19
N LEU A 73 -3.11 16.54 10.09
CA LEU A 73 -3.13 15.36 9.22
C LEU A 73 -2.53 14.10 9.86
N LEU A 74 -1.80 14.25 10.98
CA LEU A 74 -1.24 13.12 11.74
C LEU A 74 -2.08 12.75 12.96
N THR A 75 -3.19 13.46 13.19
CA THR A 75 -4.05 13.15 14.33
C THR A 75 -4.84 11.87 14.07
N ILE A 76 -5.05 11.11 15.14
CA ILE A 76 -5.89 9.91 15.09
C ILE A 76 -7.33 10.38 14.76
N PRO A 77 -7.99 9.80 13.74
CA PRO A 77 -9.36 10.19 13.42
C PRO A 77 -10.27 10.02 14.63
N MET A 78 -11.23 10.93 14.79
CA MET A 78 -12.09 11.01 15.98
C MET A 78 -12.81 9.67 16.28
N GLU A 79 -13.11 8.89 15.25
CA GLU A 79 -13.75 7.58 15.31
C GLU A 79 -12.95 6.57 16.16
N TYR A 80 -11.63 6.68 16.18
CA TYR A 80 -10.73 5.75 16.88
C TYR A 80 -10.21 6.32 18.21
N LYS A 81 -10.76 7.44 18.67
CA LYS A 81 -10.24 8.18 19.84
C LYS A 81 -10.32 7.37 21.13
N ASP A 82 -11.36 6.57 21.28
CA ASP A 82 -11.60 5.72 22.46
C ASP A 82 -11.05 4.30 22.29
N GLU A 83 -10.46 3.99 21.13
CA GLU A 83 -9.85 2.70 20.90
C GLU A 83 -8.53 2.56 21.66
N LYS A 84 -8.24 1.33 22.07
CA LYS A 84 -6.99 1.01 22.73
C LYS A 84 -5.85 1.14 21.72
N LEU A 85 -5.02 2.15 21.90
CA LEU A 85 -3.77 2.29 21.16
C LEU A 85 -2.91 1.06 21.39
N LEU A 86 -2.39 0.53 20.29
CA LEU A 86 -1.57 -0.66 20.25
C LEU A 86 -0.25 -0.31 19.58
N THR A 87 0.86 -0.76 20.17
CA THR A 87 2.15 -0.61 19.51
C THR A 87 2.24 -1.57 18.31
N HIS A 88 3.09 -1.24 17.33
CA HIS A 88 3.32 -2.12 16.18
C HIS A 88 3.79 -3.52 16.59
N HIS A 89 4.55 -3.63 17.69
CA HIS A 89 5.02 -4.89 18.23
C HIS A 89 3.86 -5.73 18.80
N GLU A 90 2.99 -5.12 19.61
CA GLU A 90 1.82 -5.81 20.15
C GLU A 90 0.83 -6.20 19.04
N PHE A 91 0.67 -5.36 18.00
CA PHE A 91 -0.10 -5.70 16.81
C PHE A 91 0.42 -6.97 16.15
N PHE A 92 1.73 -7.04 15.89
CA PHE A 92 2.35 -8.20 15.26
C PHE A 92 2.15 -9.47 16.10
N TYR A 93 2.29 -9.34 17.43
CA TYR A 93 2.04 -10.45 18.35
C TYR A 93 0.59 -10.96 18.29
N ILE A 94 -0.39 -10.05 18.42
CA ILE A 94 -1.82 -10.41 18.38
C ILE A 94 -2.20 -11.00 17.01
N TYR A 95 -1.70 -10.41 15.92
CA TYR A 95 -1.95 -10.88 14.55
C TYR A 95 -1.45 -12.31 14.36
N ASN A 96 -0.19 -12.58 14.70
CA ASN A 96 0.38 -13.93 14.54
C ASN A 96 -0.32 -14.96 15.41
N LYS A 97 -0.70 -14.59 16.64
CA LYS A 97 -1.50 -15.46 17.50
C LYS A 97 -2.85 -15.79 16.88
N LYS A 98 -3.54 -14.79 16.34
CA LYS A 98 -4.85 -14.94 15.68
C LYS A 98 -4.76 -15.86 14.45
N ILE A 99 -3.70 -15.72 13.65
CA ILE A 99 -3.42 -16.62 12.50
C ILE A 99 -3.21 -18.07 12.97
N ALA A 100 -2.40 -18.30 14.00
CA ALA A 100 -2.18 -19.63 14.54
C ALA A 100 -3.47 -20.28 15.10
N ASP A 101 -4.34 -19.49 15.72
CA ASP A 101 -5.63 -19.97 16.22
C ASP A 101 -6.58 -20.32 15.06
N TYR A 102 -6.62 -19.52 13.99
CA TYR A 102 -7.38 -19.86 12.77
C TYR A 102 -6.88 -21.15 12.10
N GLU A 103 -5.56 -21.35 12.03
CA GLU A 103 -4.99 -22.58 11.48
C GLU A 103 -5.32 -23.83 12.32
N LYS A 104 -5.43 -23.70 13.64
CA LYS A 104 -5.87 -24.81 14.50
C LYS A 104 -7.35 -25.10 14.28
N MET A 105 -8.17 -24.06 14.18
CA MET A 105 -9.61 -24.19 13.94
C MET A 105 -9.92 -24.81 12.57
N SER A 106 -9.16 -24.46 11.51
CA SER A 106 -9.36 -25.03 10.16
C SER A 106 -9.00 -26.51 10.06
N LYS A 107 -8.22 -27.04 11.01
CA LYS A 107 -7.81 -28.45 11.07
C LYS A 107 -8.70 -29.31 11.97
N VAL A 108 -9.79 -28.76 12.53
CA VAL A 108 -10.70 -29.54 13.38
C VAL A 108 -11.58 -30.45 12.53
N VAL A 109 -11.20 -31.72 12.45
CA VAL A 109 -12.07 -32.82 12.01
C VAL A 109 -12.75 -33.37 13.27
N ASN A 110 -14.08 -33.19 13.39
CA ASN A 110 -14.80 -33.79 14.50
C ASN A 110 -14.99 -35.29 14.22
N THR A 111 -14.48 -36.13 15.13
CA THR A 111 -14.75 -37.58 15.12
C THR A 111 -15.85 -37.86 16.12
N TYR A 112 -17.01 -38.26 15.63
CA TYR A 112 -18.15 -38.62 16.47
C TYR A 112 -17.92 -40.00 17.10
N ALA A 113 -18.57 -40.29 18.23
CA ALA A 113 -18.39 -41.53 18.99
C ALA A 113 -18.64 -42.83 18.19
N ASN A 114 -19.25 -42.72 17.01
CA ASN A 114 -19.49 -43.80 16.05
C ASN A 114 -18.36 -43.97 15.00
N GLY A 115 -17.25 -43.24 15.11
CA GLY A 115 -16.11 -43.29 14.19
C GLY A 115 -16.31 -42.48 12.88
N ALA A 116 -17.44 -41.79 12.72
CA ALA A 116 -17.64 -40.91 11.58
C ALA A 116 -16.83 -39.61 11.73
N THR A 117 -16.15 -39.20 10.67
CA THR A 117 -15.40 -37.93 10.60
C THR A 117 -16.20 -36.91 9.79
N GLY A 118 -16.37 -35.70 10.34
CA GLY A 118 -17.03 -34.59 9.66
C GLY A 118 -16.13 -33.35 9.58
N THR A 119 -16.06 -32.72 8.41
CA THR A 119 -15.39 -31.43 8.22
C THR A 119 -16.38 -30.32 8.54
N VAL A 120 -16.06 -29.46 9.51
CA VAL A 120 -16.85 -28.26 9.80
C VAL A 120 -16.26 -27.09 9.02
N THR A 121 -17.02 -26.57 8.05
CA THR A 121 -16.68 -25.30 7.39
C THR A 121 -16.96 -24.17 8.37
N ILE A 122 -15.91 -23.62 8.98
CA ILE A 122 -16.04 -22.45 9.85
C ILE A 122 -16.20 -21.22 8.96
N ILE A 123 -17.41 -20.68 8.92
CA ILE A 123 -17.70 -19.39 8.27
C ILE A 123 -17.27 -18.30 9.26
N LEU A 124 -16.33 -17.44 8.88
CA LEU A 124 -15.95 -16.30 9.72
C LEU A 124 -17.16 -15.38 9.91
N SER A 125 -17.39 -14.95 11.14
CA SER A 125 -18.46 -13.99 11.44
C SER A 125 -18.13 -12.62 10.84
N GLU A 126 -19.13 -11.92 10.30
CA GLU A 126 -19.00 -10.57 9.68
C GLU A 126 -18.21 -9.56 10.55
N ALA A 127 -18.24 -9.69 11.87
CA ALA A 127 -17.48 -8.83 12.78
C ALA A 127 -15.94 -8.92 12.62
N GLN A 128 -15.42 -9.99 12.00
CA GLN A 128 -13.99 -10.17 11.74
C GLN A 128 -13.51 -9.49 10.46
N GLU A 129 -14.40 -8.97 9.61
CA GLU A 129 -14.04 -8.27 8.36
C GLU A 129 -13.71 -6.77 8.56
N LYS A 130 -13.92 -6.22 9.76
CA LYS A 130 -13.64 -4.81 10.07
C LYS A 130 -12.19 -4.52 10.51
N PHE A 131 -11.26 -5.46 10.33
CA PHE A 131 -9.84 -5.25 10.62
C PHE A 131 -9.03 -5.01 9.34
#